data_AF-A0A2N4YUN2-F1
#
_entry.id   AF-A0A2N4YUN2-F1
#
_cell.length_a   1.000
_cell.length_b   1.000
_cell.length_c   1.000
_cell.angle_alpha   90.00
_cell.angle_beta   90.00
_cell.angle_gamma   90.00
#
_symmetry.space_group_name_H-M   'P 1'
#
loop_
_entity.id
_entity.type
_entity.pdbx_description
1 polymer ?
#
loop_
_entity_poly.entity_id
_entity_poly.type
_entity_poly.pdbx_seq_one_letter_code
_entity_poly.pdbx_strand_id
1 'polypeptide(L)'
;MNHAITMGIFWHLIGAASAACFYAPFKKVKHWSWETMWSVGGIVSWLILPWAISATLLPDFWAYYRSFNASTLLPVFLFGAMWGIGNINYGLTMRYLGMSMGIGIAIGITLIVGTLMTPIINGQFSVLMHTQGGQMTLLGVLVAVLGVGIVTRAGQLKE
;
A
#
# COMPACT_ATOMS: atom_id res chain seq x y z
N MET A 1 -28.58 -7.33 2.40
CA MET A 1 -27.37 -6.47 2.49
C MET A 1 -27.32 -5.60 1.24
N ASN A 2 -27.03 -4.31 1.37
CA ASN A 2 -27.02 -3.38 0.25
C ASN A 2 -26.00 -3.84 -0.82
N HIS A 3 -26.37 -3.91 -2.10
CA HIS A 3 -25.49 -4.43 -3.18
C HIS A 3 -24.13 -3.72 -3.20
N ALA A 4 -24.09 -2.44 -2.84
CA ALA A 4 -22.86 -1.67 -2.72
C ALA A 4 -21.90 -2.22 -1.65
N ILE A 5 -22.42 -2.71 -0.51
CA ILE A 5 -21.60 -3.24 0.59
C ILE A 5 -20.97 -4.57 0.18
N THR A 6 -21.76 -5.48 -0.40
CA THR A 6 -21.24 -6.77 -0.86
C THR A 6 -20.22 -6.61 -1.98
N MET A 7 -20.49 -5.73 -2.95
CA MET A 7 -19.51 -5.40 -4.00
C MET A 7 -18.26 -4.73 -3.44
N GLY A 8 -18.41 -3.85 -2.45
CA GLY A 8 -17.28 -3.21 -1.76
C GLY A 8 -16.37 -4.24 -1.08
N ILE A 9 -16.94 -5.17 -0.31
CA ILE A 9 -16.21 -6.27 0.32
C ILE A 9 -15.51 -7.14 -0.74
N PHE A 10 -16.22 -7.49 -1.81
CA PHE A 10 -15.70 -8.32 -2.90
C PHE A 10 -14.48 -7.67 -3.59
N TRP A 11 -14.61 -6.40 -4.00
CA TRP A 11 -13.50 -5.68 -4.63
C TRP A 11 -12.34 -5.44 -3.67
N HIS A 12 -12.62 -5.20 -2.40
CA HIS A 12 -11.59 -5.07 -1.37
C HIS A 12 -10.79 -6.37 -1.21
N LEU A 13 -11.46 -7.52 -1.22
CA LEU A 13 -10.82 -8.84 -1.15
C LEU A 13 -9.93 -9.10 -2.38
N ILE A 14 -10.41 -8.77 -3.59
CA ILE A 14 -9.60 -8.89 -4.81
C ILE A 14 -8.36 -8.00 -4.75
N GLY A 15 -8.52 -6.74 -4.32
CA GLY A 15 -7.42 -5.80 -4.16
C GLY A 15 -6.39 -6.29 -3.14
N ALA A 16 -6.86 -6.75 -1.97
CA ALA A 16 -6.01 -7.28 -0.90
C ALA A 16 -5.27 -8.55 -1.34
N ALA A 17 -5.94 -9.48 -2.00
CA ALA A 17 -5.31 -10.69 -2.54
C ALA A 17 -4.24 -10.37 -3.59
N SER A 18 -4.53 -9.42 -4.50
CA SER A 18 -3.57 -8.96 -5.51
C SER A 18 -2.34 -8.31 -4.86
N ALA A 19 -2.54 -7.47 -3.85
CA ALA A 19 -1.47 -6.84 -3.09
C ALA A 19 -0.67 -7.83 -2.22
N ALA A 20 -1.27 -8.93 -1.78
CA ALA A 20 -0.54 -9.98 -1.07
C ALA A 20 0.33 -10.83 -2.01
N CYS A 21 -0.10 -11.03 -3.26
CA CYS A 21 0.57 -11.94 -4.18
C CYS A 21 1.52 -11.26 -5.18
N PHE A 22 1.46 -9.94 -5.37
CA PHE A 22 2.21 -9.26 -6.45
C PHE A 22 3.73 -9.50 -6.40
N TYR A 23 4.31 -9.67 -5.20
CA TYR A 23 5.75 -9.91 -5.04
C TYR A 23 6.14 -11.37 -5.28
N ALA A 24 5.22 -12.33 -5.17
CA ALA A 24 5.54 -13.76 -5.30
C ALA A 24 6.11 -14.14 -6.70
N PRO A 25 5.59 -13.60 -7.83
CA PRO A 25 6.18 -13.82 -9.15
C PRO A 25 7.62 -13.33 -9.29
N PHE A 26 8.01 -12.26 -8.59
CA PHE A 26 9.37 -11.70 -8.65
C PHE A 26 10.42 -12.73 -8.20
N LYS A 27 10.06 -13.67 -7.31
CA LYS A 27 10.95 -14.78 -6.92
C LYS A 27 11.29 -15.75 -8.05
N LYS A 28 10.48 -15.81 -9.11
CA LYS A 28 10.70 -16.71 -10.25
C LYS A 28 11.59 -16.09 -11.33
N VAL A 29 11.86 -14.78 -11.27
CA VAL A 29 12.75 -14.11 -12.20
C VAL A 29 14.18 -14.55 -11.88
N LYS A 30 14.83 -15.21 -12.85
CA LYS A 30 16.22 -15.65 -12.77
C LYS A 30 17.07 -14.76 -13.67
N HIS A 31 18.36 -14.62 -13.34
CA HIS A 31 19.37 -13.90 -14.14
C HIS A 31 19.28 -12.38 -14.18
N TRP A 32 18.32 -11.76 -13.49
CA TRP A 32 18.24 -10.30 -13.36
C TRP A 32 18.71 -9.89 -11.97
N SER A 33 19.38 -8.73 -11.89
CA SER A 33 19.57 -8.09 -10.59
C SER A 33 18.22 -7.68 -10.01
N TRP A 34 18.16 -7.60 -8.69
CA TRP A 34 16.93 -7.20 -7.99
C TRP A 34 16.50 -5.79 -8.42
N GLU A 35 17.47 -4.89 -8.62
CA GLU A 35 17.27 -3.50 -9.04
C GLU A 35 16.61 -3.42 -10.41
N THR A 36 17.09 -4.19 -11.39
CA THR A 36 16.52 -4.23 -12.75
C THR A 36 15.11 -4.79 -12.73
N MET A 37 14.91 -5.90 -12.01
CA MET A 37 13.60 -6.53 -11.87
C MET A 37 12.59 -5.60 -11.21
N TRP A 38 12.96 -4.96 -10.10
CA TRP A 38 12.10 -4.02 -9.38
C TRP A 38 11.78 -2.77 -10.20
N SER A 39 12.78 -2.23 -10.90
CA SER A 39 12.61 -1.03 -11.74
C SER A 39 11.69 -1.29 -12.92
N VAL A 40 11.89 -2.39 -13.65
CA VAL A 40 11.02 -2.76 -14.79
C VAL A 40 9.59 -3.05 -14.30
N GLY A 41 9.44 -3.81 -13.22
CA GLY A 41 8.13 -4.05 -12.60
C GLY A 41 7.44 -2.75 -12.20
N GLY A 42 8.18 -1.83 -11.56
CA GLY A 42 7.68 -0.53 -11.14
C GLY A 42 7.25 0.37 -12.30
N ILE A 43 8.06 0.47 -13.36
CA ILE A 43 7.71 1.25 -14.56
C ILE A 43 6.43 0.72 -15.20
N VAL A 44 6.32 -0.61 -15.36
CA VAL A 44 5.14 -1.22 -15.95
C VAL A 44 3.91 -0.99 -15.06
N SER A 45 4.01 -1.26 -13.77
CA SER A 45 2.86 -1.21 -12.84
C SER A 45 2.43 0.21 -12.47
N TRP A 46 3.34 1.18 -12.38
CA TRP A 46 3.02 2.53 -11.88
C TRP A 46 2.94 3.60 -12.96
N LEU A 47 3.57 3.38 -14.12
CA LEU A 47 3.50 4.34 -15.24
C LEU A 47 2.70 3.78 -16.41
N ILE A 48 3.12 2.63 -16.96
CA ILE A 48 2.53 2.12 -18.21
C ILE A 48 1.08 1.69 -17.99
N LEU A 49 0.80 0.87 -16.96
CA LEU A 49 -0.54 0.35 -16.73
C LEU A 49 -1.57 1.45 -16.43
N PRO A 50 -1.33 2.39 -15.48
CA PRO A 50 -2.29 3.45 -15.19
C PRO A 50 -2.50 4.39 -16.37
N TRP A 51 -1.44 4.67 -17.15
CA TRP A 51 -1.52 5.50 -18.35
C TRP A 51 -2.32 4.81 -19.46
N ALA A 52 -2.09 3.52 -19.71
CA ALA A 52 -2.84 2.73 -20.68
C ALA A 52 -4.31 2.61 -20.30
N ILE A 53 -4.62 2.36 -19.02
CA ILE A 53 -6.00 2.30 -18.52
C ILE A 53 -6.68 3.66 -18.66
N SER A 54 -5.98 4.75 -18.35
CA SER A 54 -6.51 6.11 -18.54
C SER A 54 -6.78 6.39 -20.02
N ALA A 55 -5.91 5.96 -20.93
CA ALA A 55 -6.09 6.15 -22.36
C ALA A 55 -7.26 5.35 -22.95
N THR A 56 -7.63 4.21 -22.37
CA THR A 56 -8.76 3.39 -22.83
C THR A 56 -10.09 3.80 -22.23
N LEU A 57 -10.09 4.28 -20.99
CA LEU A 57 -11.32 4.65 -20.27
C LEU A 57 -11.72 6.11 -20.44
N LEU A 58 -10.76 7.02 -20.65
CA LEU A 58 -11.06 8.44 -20.78
C LEU A 58 -11.49 8.78 -22.22
N PRO A 59 -12.63 9.48 -22.40
CA PRO A 59 -13.10 9.89 -23.72
C PRO A 59 -12.17 10.91 -24.39
N ASP A 60 -11.52 11.79 -23.61
CA ASP A 60 -10.46 12.68 -24.10
C ASP A 60 -9.31 12.71 -23.08
N PHE A 61 -8.32 11.85 -23.34
CA PHE A 61 -7.14 11.68 -22.51
C PHE A 61 -6.38 13.00 -22.29
N TRP A 62 -6.14 13.76 -23.35
CA TRP A 62 -5.32 14.97 -23.28
C TRP A 62 -6.06 16.14 -22.66
N ALA A 63 -7.36 16.27 -22.87
CA ALA A 63 -8.17 17.29 -22.19
C ALA A 63 -8.23 17.02 -20.67
N TYR A 64 -8.36 15.76 -20.27
CA TYR A 64 -8.37 15.38 -18.85
C TYR A 64 -7.10 15.85 -18.13
N TYR A 65 -5.91 15.49 -18.62
CA TYR A 65 -4.66 15.90 -17.96
C TYR A 65 -4.38 17.41 -18.04
N ARG A 66 -4.85 18.09 -19.10
CA ARG A 66 -4.76 19.56 -19.21
C ARG A 66 -5.70 20.31 -18.27
N SER A 67 -6.71 19.65 -17.71
CA SER A 67 -7.65 20.28 -16.78
C SER A 67 -7.05 20.58 -15.40
N PHE A 68 -5.93 19.93 -15.05
CA PHE A 68 -5.26 20.13 -13.76
C PHE A 68 -4.33 21.33 -13.78
N ASN A 69 -4.39 22.16 -12.75
CA ASN A 69 -3.45 23.25 -12.54
C ASN A 69 -2.14 22.76 -11.88
N ALA A 70 -1.07 23.56 -12.03
CA ALA A 70 0.23 23.23 -11.45
C ALA A 70 0.22 23.15 -9.91
N SER A 71 -0.65 23.93 -9.24
CA SER A 71 -0.79 23.89 -7.78
C SER A 71 -1.41 22.60 -7.26
N THR A 72 -2.15 21.86 -8.10
CA THR A 72 -2.64 20.50 -7.78
C THR A 72 -1.61 19.45 -8.17
N LEU A 73 -0.99 19.59 -9.35
CA LEU A 73 -0.04 18.60 -9.86
C LEU A 73 1.25 18.53 -9.02
N LEU A 74 1.73 19.66 -8.51
CA LEU A 74 2.99 19.69 -7.76
C LEU A 74 2.90 18.87 -6.44
N PRO A 75 1.91 19.06 -5.56
CA PRO A 75 1.72 18.19 -4.40
C PRO A 75 1.55 16.72 -4.78
N VAL A 76 0.75 16.41 -5.81
CA VAL A 76 0.54 15.03 -6.28
C VAL A 76 1.87 14.39 -6.71
N PHE A 77 2.70 15.12 -7.45
CA PHE A 77 4.02 14.67 -7.85
C PHE A 77 4.93 14.46 -6.63
N LEU A 78 4.96 15.39 -5.69
CA LEU A 78 5.79 15.30 -4.48
C LEU A 78 5.38 14.13 -3.58
N PHE A 79 4.08 13.94 -3.33
CA PHE A 79 3.57 12.80 -2.59
C PHE A 79 3.85 11.48 -3.32
N GLY A 80 3.74 11.46 -4.65
CA GLY A 80 4.10 10.32 -5.48
C GLY A 80 5.59 9.97 -5.40
N ALA A 81 6.47 10.98 -5.44
CA ALA A 81 7.91 10.80 -5.29
C ALA A 81 8.27 10.26 -3.89
N MET A 82 7.67 10.81 -2.84
CA MET A 82 7.85 10.33 -1.46
C MET A 82 7.35 8.89 -1.30
N TRP A 83 6.21 8.55 -1.91
CA TRP A 83 5.71 7.17 -1.96
C TRP A 83 6.70 6.25 -2.68
N GLY A 84 7.29 6.69 -3.80
CA GLY A 84 8.30 5.94 -4.55
C GLY A 84 9.52 5.58 -3.70
N ILE A 85 10.02 6.51 -2.89
CA ILE A 85 11.11 6.26 -1.93
C ILE A 85 10.69 5.18 -0.93
N GLY A 86 9.51 5.31 -0.33
CA GLY A 86 8.95 4.32 0.59
C GLY A 86 8.81 2.93 -0.05
N ASN A 87 8.41 2.89 -1.31
CA ASN A 87 8.20 1.64 -2.03
C ASN A 87 9.52 0.94 -2.42
N ILE A 88 10.60 1.67 -2.71
CA ILE A 88 11.94 1.07 -2.86
C ILE A 88 12.39 0.46 -1.52
N ASN A 89 12.21 1.18 -0.41
CA ASN A 89 12.54 0.68 0.93
C ASN A 89 11.71 -0.56 1.30
N TYR A 90 10.43 -0.59 0.90
CA TYR A 90 9.58 -1.77 1.02
C TYR A 90 10.23 -2.95 0.28
N GLY A 91 10.55 -2.79 -1.01
CA GLY A 91 11.22 -3.81 -1.81
C GLY A 91 12.53 -4.34 -1.18
N LEU A 92 13.39 -3.44 -0.70
CA LEU A 92 14.64 -3.79 -0.02
C LEU A 92 14.39 -4.57 1.27
N THR A 93 13.34 -4.22 2.03
CA THR A 93 12.96 -4.93 3.25
C THR A 93 12.66 -6.39 2.96
N MET A 94 11.88 -6.70 1.90
CA MET A 94 11.66 -8.11 1.52
C MET A 94 12.90 -8.80 0.96
N ARG A 95 13.84 -8.06 0.37
CA ARG A 95 15.12 -8.59 -0.11
C ARG A 95 16.02 -9.03 1.05
N TYR A 96 16.10 -8.23 2.12
CA TYR A 96 17.01 -8.49 3.24
C TYR A 96 16.40 -9.33 4.37
N LEU A 97 15.11 -9.16 4.68
CA LEU A 97 14.43 -9.90 5.77
C LEU A 97 13.60 -11.09 5.27
N GLY A 98 13.56 -11.30 3.96
CA GLY A 98 12.67 -12.27 3.33
C GLY A 98 11.18 -11.85 3.35
N MET A 99 10.36 -12.56 2.57
CA MET A 99 8.95 -12.17 2.38
C MET A 99 8.11 -12.27 3.66
N SER A 100 8.32 -13.29 4.51
CA SER A 100 7.46 -13.50 5.68
C SER A 100 7.64 -12.39 6.72
N MET A 101 8.88 -12.15 7.14
CA MET A 101 9.20 -11.13 8.13
C MET A 101 9.07 -9.73 7.53
N GLY A 102 9.57 -9.51 6.32
CA GLY A 102 9.58 -8.20 5.66
C GLY A 102 8.17 -7.63 5.43
N ILE A 103 7.25 -8.44 4.91
CA ILE A 103 5.85 -8.02 4.69
C ILE A 103 5.17 -7.73 6.04
N GLY A 104 5.36 -8.59 7.04
CA GLY A 104 4.78 -8.42 8.37
C GLY A 104 5.17 -7.09 9.02
N ILE A 105 6.48 -6.81 9.07
CA ILE A 105 7.00 -5.57 9.69
C ILE A 105 6.52 -4.34 8.90
N ALA A 106 6.67 -4.35 7.59
CA ALA A 106 6.35 -3.18 6.77
C ALA A 106 4.85 -2.84 6.75
N ILE A 107 3.98 -3.86 6.61
CA ILE A 107 2.52 -3.65 6.68
C ILE A 107 2.13 -3.24 8.10
N GLY A 108 2.72 -3.84 9.12
CA GLY A 108 2.45 -3.48 10.52
C GLY A 108 2.73 -2.01 10.81
N ILE A 109 3.92 -1.53 10.45
CA ILE A 109 4.29 -0.12 10.62
C ILE A 109 3.35 0.78 9.82
N THR A 110 3.09 0.45 8.55
CA THR A 110 2.20 1.25 7.69
C THR A 110 0.78 1.31 8.22
N LEU A 111 0.27 0.22 8.79
CA LEU A 111 -1.06 0.16 9.40
C LEU A 111 -1.14 1.06 10.64
N ILE A 112 -0.17 0.99 11.54
CA ILE A 112 -0.15 1.79 12.77
C ILE A 112 -0.05 3.28 12.40
N VAL A 113 0.94 3.64 11.58
CA VAL A 113 1.19 5.02 11.18
C VAL A 113 0.00 5.55 10.37
N GLY A 114 -0.48 4.80 9.37
CA GLY A 114 -1.60 5.22 8.53
C GLY A 114 -2.91 5.41 9.28
N THR A 115 -3.17 4.59 10.31
CA THR A 115 -4.40 4.69 11.12
C THR A 115 -4.34 5.85 12.10
N LEU A 116 -3.18 6.10 12.72
CA LEU A 116 -3.06 7.07 13.82
C LEU A 116 -2.63 8.47 13.35
N MET A 117 -1.87 8.58 12.26
CA MET A 117 -1.28 9.85 11.83
C MET A 117 -2.35 10.89 11.47
N THR A 118 -3.37 10.53 10.69
CA THR A 118 -4.41 11.47 10.25
C THR A 118 -5.24 12.03 11.43
N PRO A 119 -5.77 11.20 12.36
CA PRO A 119 -6.44 11.73 13.55
C PRO A 119 -5.55 12.60 14.44
N ILE A 120 -4.25 12.27 14.57
CA ILE A 120 -3.31 13.05 15.37
C ILE A 120 -3.08 14.43 14.76
N ILE A 121 -2.77 14.50 13.47
CA ILE A 121 -2.51 15.77 12.76
C ILE A 121 -3.75 16.68 12.79
N ASN A 122 -4.95 16.09 12.67
CA ASN A 122 -6.20 16.85 12.66
C ASN A 122 -6.75 17.18 14.07
N GLY A 123 -6.03 16.83 15.15
CA GLY A 123 -6.49 17.03 16.52
C GLY A 123 -7.73 16.20 16.91
N GLN A 124 -8.08 15.18 16.12
CA GLN A 124 -9.27 14.33 16.29
C GLN A 124 -8.98 13.05 17.08
N PHE A 125 -7.84 12.98 17.78
CA PHE A 125 -7.48 11.78 18.55
C PHE A 125 -8.50 11.44 19.66
N SER A 126 -9.11 12.47 20.27
CA SER A 126 -10.19 12.32 21.24
C SER A 126 -11.39 11.54 20.68
N VAL A 127 -11.73 11.76 19.40
CA VAL A 127 -12.81 11.04 18.72
C VAL A 127 -12.52 9.54 18.62
N LEU A 128 -11.26 9.15 18.40
CA LEU A 128 -10.87 7.74 18.39
C LEU A 128 -11.09 7.07 19.75
N MET A 129 -10.87 7.80 20.85
CA MET A 129 -10.99 7.26 22.20
C MET A 129 -12.42 7.21 22.72
N HIS A 130 -13.25 8.17 22.34
CA HIS A 130 -14.58 8.35 22.91
C HIS A 130 -15.73 7.85 22.03
N THR A 131 -15.47 7.46 20.77
CA THR A 131 -16.51 6.88 19.90
C THR A 131 -16.38 5.37 19.81
N GLN A 132 -17.52 4.68 19.72
CA GLN A 132 -17.55 3.22 19.56
C GLN A 132 -16.82 2.78 18.27
N GLY A 133 -16.97 3.54 17.18
CA GLY A 133 -16.25 3.29 15.93
C GLY A 133 -14.74 3.45 16.08
N GLY A 134 -14.30 4.53 16.75
CA GLY A 134 -12.89 4.78 17.03
C GLY A 134 -12.24 3.70 17.91
N GLN A 135 -12.95 3.26 18.95
CA GLN A 135 -12.49 2.18 19.82
C GLN A 135 -12.36 0.85 19.06
N MET A 136 -13.28 0.55 18.14
CA MET A 136 -13.18 -0.63 17.27
C MET A 136 -11.98 -0.53 16.31
N THR A 137 -11.69 0.66 15.78
CA THR A 137 -10.47 0.90 14.98
C THR A 137 -9.21 0.67 15.80
N LEU A 138 -9.14 1.20 17.02
CA LEU A 138 -8.01 1.00 17.93
C LEU A 138 -7.81 -0.47 18.33
N LEU A 139 -8.90 -1.20 18.58
CA LEU A 139 -8.87 -2.64 18.80
C LEU A 139 -8.29 -3.36 17.57
N GLY A 140 -8.71 -2.98 16.37
CA GLY A 140 -8.18 -3.51 15.12
C GLY A 140 -6.67 -3.28 14.98
N VAL A 141 -6.19 -2.07 15.32
CA VAL A 141 -4.76 -1.75 15.35
C VAL A 141 -4.02 -2.63 16.36
N LEU A 142 -4.57 -2.80 17.57
CA LEU A 142 -3.96 -3.65 18.61
C LEU A 142 -3.84 -5.11 18.15
N VAL A 143 -4.89 -5.66 17.55
CA VAL A 143 -4.88 -7.03 16.99
C VAL A 143 -3.86 -7.14 15.86
N ALA A 144 -3.78 -6.14 14.97
CA ALA A 144 -2.80 -6.13 13.90
C ALA A 144 -1.36 -6.09 14.43
N VAL A 145 -1.07 -5.26 15.45
CA VAL A 145 0.24 -5.18 16.12
C VAL A 145 0.63 -6.53 16.71
N LEU A 146 -0.29 -7.20 17.40
CA LEU A 146 -0.05 -8.54 17.96
C LEU A 146 0.25 -9.55 16.84
N GLY A 147 -0.53 -9.53 15.76
CA GLY A 147 -0.31 -10.39 14.60
C GLY A 147 1.07 -10.19 13.97
N VAL A 148 1.49 -8.94 13.79
CA VAL A 148 2.82 -8.59 13.29
C VAL A 148 3.91 -9.12 14.23
N GLY A 149 3.76 -8.91 15.54
CA GLY A 149 4.70 -9.43 16.54
C GLY A 149 4.86 -10.95 16.47
N ILE A 150 3.76 -11.69 16.31
CA ILE A 150 3.76 -13.15 16.15
C ILE A 150 4.49 -13.55 14.85
N VAL A 151 4.15 -12.94 13.72
CA VAL A 151 4.75 -13.26 12.42
C VAL A 151 6.24 -12.94 12.39
N THR A 152 6.65 -11.81 12.96
CA THR A 152 8.06 -11.43 13.07
C THR A 152 8.82 -12.44 13.92
N ARG A 153 8.29 -12.82 15.09
CA ARG A 153 8.92 -13.82 15.97
C ARG A 153 9.02 -15.20 15.29
N ALA A 154 7.96 -15.63 14.62
CA ALA A 154 7.99 -16.89 13.87
C ALA A 154 9.01 -16.85 12.71
N GLY A 155 9.17 -15.69 12.06
CA GLY A 155 10.21 -15.47 11.05
C GLY A 155 11.61 -15.60 11.62
N GLN A 156 11.87 -15.02 12.80
CA GLN A 156 13.17 -15.11 13.49
C GLN A 156 13.52 -16.53 13.92
N LEU A 157 12.51 -17.33 14.31
CA LEU A 157 12.72 -18.71 14.76
C LEU A 157 12.91 -19.72 13.61
N LYS A 158 12.63 -19.31 12.38
CA LYS A 158 12.78 -20.16 11.18
C LYS A 158 14.18 -20.08 10.59
N GLU A 159 14.89 -18.99 10.85
CA GLU A 159 16.33 -18.84 10.59
C GLU A 159 17.15 -19.41 11.75
#